data_AF-A0A7H8K8Y8-F1
#
_entry.id   AF-A0A7H8K8Y8-F1
#
_cell.length_a   1.000
_cell.length_b   1.000
_cell.length_c   1.000
_cell.angle_alpha   90.00
_cell.angle_beta   90.00
_cell.angle_gamma   90.00
#
_symmetry.space_group_name_H-M   'P 1'
#
loop_
_entity.id
_entity.type
_entity.pdbx_description
1 polymer ?
#
loop_
_entity_poly.entity_id
_entity_poly.type
_entity_poly.pdbx_seq_one_letter_code
_entity_poly.pdbx_strand_id
1 'polypeptide(L)'
;MIWIIESKSKLSRVFAADLTRLQANEAVAAHVARSVLNSKIAEMQTPLAPPLAPGEPVLVLAHSGYALDDRHHEERPWVGGRWLDEFVQDVTAKFTPAGISGRTLWFLVCHTGHDVTTLGTLLAAAGVNDVTIYMPTDFMYISKNGIPHVLKSDADLESVNKDVAKWDGDYMSITGSQPTGAYWAGCTVRNQVVTTLGAKTVEQAVREQFDPDEDEA
;
A
#
# COMPACT_ATOMS: atom_id res chain seq x y z
N MET A 1 -9.46 7.92 1.61
CA MET A 1 -9.12 7.64 3.03
C MET A 1 -7.78 6.92 3.13
N ILE A 2 -6.99 7.23 4.17
CA ILE A 2 -5.80 6.44 4.54
C ILE A 2 -6.11 5.53 5.72
N TRP A 3 -5.89 4.23 5.55
CA TRP A 3 -5.96 3.23 6.60
C TRP A 3 -4.54 2.90 7.06
N ILE A 4 -4.20 3.34 8.27
CA ILE A 4 -2.87 3.21 8.85
C ILE A 4 -2.87 2.01 9.79
N ILE A 5 -1.97 1.05 9.57
CA ILE A 5 -1.85 -0.14 10.41
C ILE A 5 -0.48 -0.13 11.08
N GLU A 6 -0.48 -0.02 12.41
CA GLU A 6 0.72 -0.09 13.23
C GLU A 6 0.58 -1.15 14.34
N SER A 7 1.71 -1.56 14.92
CA SER A 7 1.71 -2.41 16.12
C SER A 7 1.57 -1.62 17.43
N LYS A 8 1.58 -0.28 17.36
CA LYS A 8 1.56 0.63 18.51
C LYS A 8 0.33 1.51 18.47
N SER A 9 -0.22 1.83 19.64
CA SER A 9 -1.41 2.69 19.80
C SER A 9 -1.18 4.16 19.46
N LYS A 10 0.04 4.53 19.10
CA LYS A 10 0.42 5.88 18.70
C LYS A 10 1.24 5.78 17.43
N LEU A 11 0.88 6.63 16.48
CA LEU A 11 1.59 6.81 15.22
C LEU A 11 3.08 6.99 15.50
N SER A 12 3.90 6.12 14.93
CA SER A 12 5.34 6.26 15.00
C SER A 12 5.80 7.53 14.26
N ARG A 13 6.99 8.03 14.61
CA ARG A 13 7.53 9.24 13.96
C ARG A 13 7.71 9.06 12.45
N VAL A 14 7.99 7.84 12.00
CA VAL A 14 8.19 7.50 10.59
C VAL A 14 6.85 7.63 9.85
N PHE A 15 5.82 6.91 10.28
CA PHE A 15 4.49 7.01 9.66
C PHE A 15 3.89 8.41 9.78
N ALA A 16 4.17 9.16 10.86
CA ALA A 16 3.73 10.54 10.99
C ALA A 16 4.37 11.45 9.94
N ALA A 17 5.66 11.25 9.64
CA ALA A 17 6.35 11.97 8.58
C ALA A 17 5.79 11.57 7.20
N ASP A 18 5.61 10.27 6.94
CA ASP A 18 5.04 9.75 5.70
C ASP A 18 3.63 10.29 5.46
N LEU A 19 2.78 10.29 6.49
CA LEU A 19 1.45 10.87 6.43
C LEU A 19 1.48 12.36 6.12
N THR A 20 2.38 13.11 6.77
CA THR A 20 2.53 14.55 6.54
C THR A 20 2.95 14.84 5.11
N ARG A 21 3.93 14.09 4.58
CA ARG A 21 4.42 14.21 3.21
C ARG A 21 3.34 13.87 2.20
N LEU A 22 2.69 12.72 2.39
CA LEU A 22 1.60 12.29 1.52
C LEU A 22 0.46 13.31 1.51
N GLN A 23 0.13 13.94 2.64
CA GLN A 23 -0.87 15.00 2.69
C GLN A 23 -0.43 16.32 2.02
N ALA A 24 0.88 16.55 1.87
CA ALA A 24 1.41 17.72 1.17
C ALA A 24 1.36 17.57 -0.36
N ASN A 25 1.27 16.33 -0.86
CA ASN A 25 1.10 16.05 -2.28
C ASN A 25 -0.33 16.42 -2.72
N GLU A 26 -0.44 17.40 -3.63
CA GLU A 26 -1.72 17.94 -4.07
C GLU A 26 -2.60 16.90 -4.77
N ALA A 27 -2.00 15.97 -5.53
CA ALA A 27 -2.72 14.93 -6.27
C ALA A 27 -3.46 13.96 -5.35
N VAL A 28 -2.94 13.72 -4.14
CA VAL A 28 -3.56 12.81 -3.16
C VAL A 28 -4.23 13.51 -2.00
N ALA A 29 -3.89 14.77 -1.69
CA ALA A 29 -4.45 15.52 -0.57
C ALA A 29 -5.98 15.50 -0.56
N ALA A 30 -6.60 15.62 -1.75
CA ALA A 30 -8.05 15.55 -1.92
C ALA A 30 -8.67 14.18 -1.54
N HIS A 31 -7.92 13.09 -1.70
CA HIS A 31 -8.36 11.73 -1.40
C HIS A 31 -8.03 11.29 0.03
N VAL A 32 -7.09 12.00 0.67
CA VAL A 32 -6.63 11.81 2.05
C VAL A 32 -7.42 12.70 3.03
N ALA A 33 -8.72 12.89 2.78
CA ALA A 33 -9.58 13.72 3.63
C ALA A 33 -9.70 13.20 5.08
N ARG A 34 -9.39 11.93 5.32
CA ARG A 34 -9.33 11.31 6.66
C ARG A 34 -8.35 10.16 6.72
N SER A 35 -7.79 9.97 7.92
CA SER A 35 -6.95 8.85 8.30
C SER A 35 -7.58 8.05 9.44
N VAL A 36 -7.45 6.73 9.40
CA VAL A 36 -7.84 5.83 10.49
C VAL A 36 -6.62 5.06 10.94
N LEU A 37 -6.16 5.30 12.17
CA LEU A 37 -5.07 4.54 12.80
C LEU A 37 -5.63 3.30 13.49
N ASN A 38 -5.15 2.15 13.07
CA ASN A 38 -5.44 0.85 13.66
C ASN A 38 -4.14 0.25 14.21
N SER A 39 -4.11 0.13 15.53
CA SER A 39 -2.97 -0.37 16.29
C SER A 39 -3.14 -1.80 16.79
N LYS A 40 -4.38 -2.31 16.72
CA LYS A 40 -4.79 -3.62 17.24
C LYS A 40 -5.75 -4.30 16.27
N ILE A 41 -5.75 -5.64 16.30
CA ILE A 41 -6.67 -6.48 15.52
C ILE A 41 -8.14 -6.06 15.71
N ALA A 42 -8.56 -5.79 16.95
CA ALA A 42 -9.94 -5.37 17.23
C ALA A 42 -10.34 -4.08 16.47
N GLU A 43 -9.41 -3.13 16.29
CA GLU A 43 -9.65 -1.88 15.56
C GLU A 43 -9.70 -2.13 14.04
N MET A 44 -8.93 -3.11 13.56
CA MET A 44 -8.97 -3.62 12.18
C MET A 44 -10.31 -4.25 11.86
N GLN A 45 -10.91 -4.96 12.81
CA GLN A 45 -12.20 -5.62 12.61
C GLN A 45 -13.41 -4.74 12.93
N THR A 46 -13.20 -3.56 13.53
CA THR A 46 -14.28 -2.61 13.79
C THR A 46 -14.71 -1.92 12.50
N PRO A 47 -15.97 -2.04 12.06
CA PRO A 47 -16.44 -1.43 10.81
C PRO A 47 -16.15 0.07 10.73
N LEU A 48 -15.91 0.57 9.51
CA LEU A 48 -15.64 1.97 9.26
C LEU A 48 -16.88 2.83 9.50
N ALA A 49 -16.76 3.87 10.35
CA ALA A 49 -17.81 4.84 10.62
C ALA A 49 -17.26 6.28 10.53
N PRO A 50 -17.75 7.14 9.60
CA PRO A 50 -18.74 6.83 8.56
C PRO A 50 -18.17 5.87 7.48
N PRO A 51 -19.02 5.19 6.68
CA PRO A 51 -18.57 4.38 5.54
C PRO A 51 -17.73 5.17 4.51
N LEU A 52 -17.13 4.48 3.55
CA LEU A 52 -16.39 5.11 2.45
C LEU A 52 -17.33 5.94 1.57
N ALA A 53 -16.92 7.16 1.20
CA ALA A 53 -17.68 7.97 0.24
C ALA A 53 -17.64 7.31 -1.16
N PRO A 54 -18.63 7.54 -2.05
CA PRO A 54 -18.59 7.01 -3.42
C PRO A 54 -17.28 7.40 -4.13
N GLY A 55 -16.63 6.46 -4.81
CA GLY A 55 -15.39 6.69 -5.56
C GLY A 55 -14.13 6.97 -4.71
N GLU A 56 -14.25 7.14 -3.39
CA GLU A 56 -13.11 7.34 -2.49
C GLU A 56 -12.12 6.15 -2.54
N PRO A 57 -10.83 6.35 -2.91
CA PRO A 57 -9.86 5.28 -2.87
C PRO A 57 -9.48 4.92 -1.43
N VAL A 58 -8.96 3.70 -1.24
CA VAL A 58 -8.39 3.25 0.03
C VAL A 58 -6.88 3.18 -0.13
N LEU A 59 -6.17 4.01 0.63
CA LEU A 59 -4.71 3.97 0.73
C LEU A 59 -4.36 3.21 2.01
N VAL A 60 -3.68 2.07 1.88
CA VAL A 60 -3.26 1.23 3.02
C VAL A 60 -1.81 1.55 3.34
N LEU A 61 -1.56 2.24 4.44
CA LEU A 61 -0.21 2.55 4.91
C LEU A 61 0.15 1.58 6.05
N ALA A 62 1.09 0.67 5.80
CA ALA A 62 1.48 -0.37 6.73
C ALA A 62 2.90 -0.88 6.47
N HIS A 63 3.54 -1.47 7.47
CA HIS A 63 4.68 -2.33 7.21
C HIS A 63 4.22 -3.65 6.60
N SER A 64 5.05 -4.24 5.75
CA SER A 64 4.85 -5.56 5.19
C SER A 64 6.17 -6.22 4.88
N GLY A 65 6.11 -7.52 4.62
CA GLY A 65 7.26 -8.30 4.22
C GLY A 65 6.92 -9.77 4.20
N TYR A 66 7.96 -10.57 4.36
CA TYR A 66 7.88 -12.02 4.44
C TYR A 66 8.36 -12.50 5.80
N ALA A 67 7.75 -13.56 6.31
CA ALA A 67 8.17 -14.24 7.52
C ALA A 67 7.71 -15.70 7.49
N LEU A 68 8.35 -16.55 8.29
CA LEU A 68 7.94 -17.94 8.47
C LEU A 68 6.56 -18.00 9.12
N ASP A 69 5.58 -18.57 8.42
CA ASP A 69 4.23 -18.82 8.93
C ASP A 69 4.18 -20.20 9.59
N ASP A 70 4.15 -20.23 10.93
CA ASP A 70 4.11 -21.46 11.73
C ASP A 70 2.92 -22.38 11.38
N ARG A 71 1.84 -21.84 10.79
CA ARG A 71 0.65 -22.60 10.37
C ARG A 71 0.94 -23.48 9.14
N HIS A 72 1.86 -23.05 8.28
CA HIS A 72 2.14 -23.65 6.97
C HIS A 72 3.61 -24.08 6.78
N HIS A 73 4.49 -23.72 7.72
CA HIS A 73 5.93 -24.01 7.68
C HIS A 73 6.65 -23.50 6.42
N GLU A 74 6.21 -22.37 5.88
CA GLU A 74 6.81 -21.72 4.72
C GLU A 74 6.88 -20.20 4.94
N GLU A 75 7.76 -19.54 4.20
CA GLU A 75 7.83 -18.08 4.19
C GLU A 75 6.62 -17.52 3.44
N ARG A 76 5.84 -16.64 4.09
CA ARG A 76 4.60 -16.08 3.53
C ARG A 76 4.55 -14.56 3.66
N PRO A 77 3.83 -13.89 2.75
CA PRO A 77 3.61 -12.45 2.82
C PRO A 77 2.70 -12.07 4.00
N TRP A 78 3.03 -10.97 4.66
CA TRP A 78 2.20 -10.34 5.67
C TRP A 78 2.10 -8.83 5.46
N VAL A 79 0.97 -8.24 5.84
CA VAL A 79 0.70 -6.79 5.82
C VAL A 79 0.18 -6.37 7.19
N GLY A 80 0.82 -5.37 7.81
CA GLY A 80 0.42 -4.85 9.12
C GLY A 80 0.49 -5.90 10.24
N GLY A 81 1.43 -6.85 10.14
CA GLY A 81 1.56 -7.98 11.06
C GLY A 81 0.50 -9.08 10.90
N ARG A 82 -0.20 -9.12 9.76
CA ARG A 82 -1.24 -10.11 9.46
C ARG A 82 -0.89 -10.87 8.19
N TRP A 83 -0.97 -12.18 8.21
CA TRP A 83 -0.88 -12.99 6.99
C TRP A 83 -1.96 -12.59 6.00
N LEU A 84 -1.73 -12.71 4.69
CA LEU A 84 -2.67 -12.17 3.69
C LEU A 84 -4.11 -12.68 3.84
N ASP A 85 -4.32 -13.94 4.22
CA ASP A 85 -5.63 -14.52 4.48
C ASP A 85 -6.34 -13.82 5.65
N GLU A 86 -5.62 -13.60 6.74
CA GLU A 86 -6.11 -12.88 7.93
C GLU A 86 -6.33 -11.40 7.64
N PHE A 87 -5.42 -10.77 6.88
CA PHE A 87 -5.54 -9.39 6.45
C PHE A 87 -6.81 -9.17 5.63
N VAL A 88 -7.15 -10.09 4.71
CA VAL A 88 -8.40 -10.00 3.94
C VAL A 88 -9.64 -10.15 4.82
N GLN A 89 -9.60 -11.01 5.84
CA GLN A 89 -10.68 -11.07 6.84
C GLN A 89 -10.84 -9.73 7.56
N ASP A 90 -9.73 -9.09 7.95
CA ASP A 90 -9.76 -7.80 8.62
C ASP A 90 -10.24 -6.67 7.70
N VAL A 91 -9.80 -6.64 6.43
CA VAL A 91 -10.28 -5.71 5.39
C VAL A 91 -11.79 -5.83 5.20
N THR A 92 -12.27 -7.07 5.05
CA THR A 92 -13.70 -7.34 4.79
C THR A 92 -14.56 -7.06 6.01
N ALA A 93 -14.04 -7.25 7.23
CA ALA A 93 -14.69 -6.78 8.46
C ALA A 93 -14.73 -5.24 8.54
N LYS A 94 -13.63 -4.57 8.18
CA LYS A 94 -13.50 -3.11 8.26
C LYS A 94 -14.43 -2.39 7.28
N PHE A 95 -14.42 -2.84 6.02
CA PHE A 95 -15.03 -2.10 4.92
C PHE A 95 -16.22 -2.79 4.27
N THR A 96 -16.47 -4.06 4.58
CA THR A 96 -17.40 -4.97 3.88
C THR A 96 -16.98 -5.26 2.43
N PRO A 97 -17.26 -6.46 1.88
CA PRO A 97 -16.96 -6.76 0.48
C PRO A 97 -17.62 -5.78 -0.49
N ALA A 98 -18.89 -5.43 -0.25
CA ALA A 98 -19.63 -4.46 -1.05
C ALA A 98 -19.05 -3.04 -0.94
N GLY A 99 -18.54 -2.67 0.24
CA GLY A 99 -18.00 -1.33 0.47
C GLY A 99 -16.67 -1.08 -0.23
N ILE A 100 -15.85 -2.11 -0.50
CA ILE A 100 -14.60 -1.99 -1.27
C ILE A 100 -14.72 -2.37 -2.74
N SER A 101 -15.81 -3.02 -3.13
CA SER A 101 -16.08 -3.34 -4.53
C SER A 101 -16.20 -2.07 -5.37
N GLY A 102 -15.69 -2.09 -6.60
CA GLY A 102 -15.69 -0.92 -7.50
C GLY A 102 -14.62 0.13 -7.18
N ARG A 103 -13.65 -0.15 -6.28
CA ARG A 103 -12.63 0.81 -5.84
C ARG A 103 -11.23 0.41 -6.26
N THR A 104 -10.32 1.37 -6.09
CA THR A 104 -8.88 1.12 -6.13
C THR A 104 -8.32 1.04 -4.72
N LEU A 105 -7.53 0.01 -4.45
CA LEU A 105 -6.74 -0.18 -3.25
C LEU A 105 -5.28 0.12 -3.57
N TRP A 106 -4.74 1.16 -2.94
CA TRP A 106 -3.34 1.56 -3.07
C TRP A 106 -2.59 1.13 -1.82
N PHE A 107 -1.67 0.18 -1.94
CA PHE A 107 -0.86 -0.25 -0.82
C PHE A 107 0.43 0.56 -0.78
N LEU A 108 0.60 1.30 0.30
CA LEU A 108 1.82 2.01 0.66
C LEU A 108 2.56 1.13 1.67
N VAL A 109 3.18 0.07 1.17
CA VAL A 109 3.82 -1.00 1.95
C VAL A 109 5.16 -1.40 1.32
N CYS A 110 5.87 -2.43 1.80
CA CYS A 110 7.16 -2.87 1.24
C CYS A 110 7.17 -4.37 0.84
N HIS A 111 7.87 -4.73 -0.22
CA HIS A 111 8.23 -6.11 -0.59
C HIS A 111 7.11 -7.06 -1.06
N THR A 112 5.84 -6.78 -0.77
CA THR A 112 4.75 -7.77 -0.94
C THR A 112 4.04 -7.70 -2.30
N GLY A 113 4.46 -6.84 -3.21
CA GLY A 113 3.83 -6.68 -4.52
C GLY A 113 3.86 -7.94 -5.40
N HIS A 114 4.81 -8.85 -5.18
CA HIS A 114 4.83 -10.15 -5.88
C HIS A 114 3.60 -11.02 -5.59
N ASP A 115 2.93 -10.79 -4.46
CA ASP A 115 1.74 -11.53 -4.02
C ASP A 115 0.41 -10.79 -4.32
N VAL A 116 0.42 -9.76 -5.16
CA VAL A 116 -0.79 -8.98 -5.49
C VAL A 116 -1.92 -9.83 -6.07
N THR A 117 -1.59 -10.89 -6.82
CA THR A 117 -2.59 -11.83 -7.37
C THR A 117 -3.14 -12.77 -6.30
N THR A 118 -2.32 -13.20 -5.34
CA THR A 118 -2.74 -13.95 -4.16
C THR A 118 -3.72 -13.13 -3.34
N LEU A 119 -3.39 -11.87 -3.04
CA LEU A 119 -4.29 -10.93 -2.37
C LEU A 119 -5.59 -10.74 -3.16
N GLY A 120 -5.52 -10.53 -4.47
CA GLY A 120 -6.69 -10.42 -5.34
C GLY A 120 -7.58 -11.67 -5.29
N THR A 121 -6.98 -12.86 -5.25
CA THR A 121 -7.72 -14.14 -5.17
C THR A 121 -8.44 -14.29 -3.84
N LEU A 122 -7.77 -13.92 -2.73
CA LEU A 122 -8.37 -13.94 -1.40
C LEU A 122 -9.53 -12.93 -1.29
N LEU A 123 -9.38 -11.73 -1.85
CA LEU A 123 -10.44 -10.72 -1.89
C LEU A 123 -11.64 -11.20 -2.74
N ALA A 124 -11.38 -11.81 -3.90
CA ALA A 124 -12.43 -12.44 -4.71
C ALA A 124 -13.19 -13.49 -3.88
N ALA A 125 -12.48 -14.44 -3.27
CA ALA A 125 -13.08 -15.47 -2.42
C ALA A 125 -13.91 -14.90 -1.25
N ALA A 126 -13.57 -13.70 -0.77
CA ALA A 126 -14.32 -12.97 0.25
C ALA A 126 -15.54 -12.19 -0.28
N GLY A 127 -15.87 -12.32 -1.57
CA GLY A 127 -17.02 -11.69 -2.22
C GLY A 127 -16.76 -10.27 -2.74
N VAL A 128 -15.51 -9.83 -2.81
CA VAL A 128 -15.15 -8.53 -3.40
C VAL A 128 -15.17 -8.64 -4.92
N ASN A 129 -15.68 -7.62 -5.60
CA ASN A 129 -15.71 -7.57 -7.05
C ASN A 129 -15.34 -6.19 -7.58
N ASP A 130 -14.89 -6.14 -8.83
CA ASP A 130 -14.56 -4.91 -9.55
C ASP A 130 -13.56 -4.02 -8.81
N VAL A 131 -12.58 -4.63 -8.14
CA VAL A 131 -11.52 -3.93 -7.40
C VAL A 131 -10.22 -3.93 -8.18
N THR A 132 -9.48 -2.84 -8.11
CA THR A 132 -8.10 -2.74 -8.63
C THR A 132 -7.15 -2.59 -7.47
N ILE A 133 -6.01 -3.28 -7.53
CA ILE A 133 -5.03 -3.31 -6.45
C ILE A 133 -3.66 -2.94 -7.02
N TYR A 134 -2.97 -2.04 -6.35
CA TYR A 134 -1.59 -1.66 -6.66
C TYR A 134 -0.71 -1.79 -5.42
N MET A 135 0.44 -2.46 -5.57
CA MET A 135 1.37 -2.75 -4.48
C MET A 135 2.83 -2.68 -4.96
N PRO A 136 3.75 -2.06 -4.21
CA PRO A 136 5.18 -2.06 -4.54
C PRO A 136 5.80 -3.44 -4.31
N THR A 137 6.71 -3.85 -5.21
CA THR A 137 7.41 -5.15 -5.14
C THR A 137 8.62 -5.13 -4.21
N ASP A 138 9.15 -3.95 -3.89
CA ASP A 138 10.39 -3.77 -3.15
C ASP A 138 10.22 -2.75 -2.02
N PHE A 139 11.33 -2.24 -1.46
CA PHE A 139 11.28 -1.24 -0.41
C PHE A 139 10.69 0.07 -0.94
N MET A 140 9.72 0.63 -0.20
CA MET A 140 9.06 1.88 -0.56
C MET A 140 9.32 2.94 0.52
N TYR A 141 9.52 4.19 0.09
CA TYR A 141 9.47 5.36 0.97
C TYR A 141 8.69 6.50 0.30
N ILE A 142 8.20 7.44 1.10
CA ILE A 142 7.51 8.63 0.60
C ILE A 142 8.50 9.80 0.59
N SER A 143 8.73 10.39 -0.59
CA SER A 143 9.63 11.53 -0.79
C SER A 143 9.14 12.78 -0.07
N LYS A 144 9.97 13.84 -0.05
CA LYS A 144 9.57 15.14 0.50
C LYS A 144 8.39 15.78 -0.21
N ASN A 145 8.20 15.48 -1.49
CA ASN A 145 7.06 15.96 -2.27
C ASN A 145 5.80 15.09 -2.06
N GLY A 146 5.86 14.08 -1.20
CA GLY A 146 4.72 13.23 -0.88
C GLY A 146 4.42 12.17 -1.92
N ILE A 147 5.42 11.82 -2.73
CA ILE A 147 5.32 10.83 -3.80
C ILE A 147 6.00 9.53 -3.33
N PRO A 148 5.39 8.35 -3.53
CA PRO A 148 6.00 7.08 -3.16
C PRO A 148 7.05 6.66 -4.20
N HIS A 149 8.25 6.36 -3.72
CA HIS A 149 9.36 5.81 -4.49
C HIS A 149 9.56 4.35 -4.16
N VAL A 150 9.93 3.55 -5.16
CA VAL A 150 10.33 2.15 -4.94
C VAL A 150 11.83 2.01 -5.20
N LEU A 151 12.53 1.46 -4.23
CA LEU A 151 13.96 1.21 -4.28
C LEU A 151 14.21 -0.26 -4.61
N LYS A 152 14.75 -0.52 -5.80
CA LYS A 152 15.30 -1.83 -6.12
C LYS A 152 16.70 -1.93 -5.53
N SER A 153 16.84 -2.62 -4.41
CA SER A 153 18.12 -2.74 -3.71
C SER A 153 18.32 -4.14 -3.17
N ASP A 154 19.50 -4.70 -3.42
CA ASP A 154 19.99 -5.91 -2.76
C ASP A 154 20.58 -5.60 -1.36
N ALA A 155 20.62 -4.32 -0.97
CA ALA A 155 21.13 -3.89 0.32
C ALA A 155 20.13 -4.21 1.44
N ASP A 156 20.65 -4.42 2.66
CA ASP A 156 19.80 -4.59 3.82
C ASP A 156 18.97 -3.33 4.14
N LEU A 157 17.87 -3.54 4.86
CA LEU A 157 16.93 -2.49 5.25
C LEU A 157 17.59 -1.34 6.03
N GLU A 158 18.61 -1.62 6.83
CA GLU A 158 19.30 -0.59 7.63
C GLU A 158 20.07 0.36 6.71
N SER A 159 20.77 -0.19 5.72
CA SER A 159 21.53 0.56 4.72
C SER A 159 20.60 1.41 3.85
N VAL A 160 19.50 0.82 3.37
CA VAL A 160 18.48 1.54 2.60
C VAL A 160 17.90 2.72 3.39
N ASN A 161 17.54 2.52 4.66
CA ASN A 161 17.02 3.60 5.50
C ASN A 161 18.03 4.72 5.72
N LYS A 162 19.33 4.41 5.85
CA LYS A 162 20.39 5.43 5.97
C LYS A 162 20.52 6.27 4.70
N ASP A 163 20.43 5.64 3.53
CA ASP A 163 20.52 6.34 2.24
C ASP A 163 19.31 7.25 2.03
N VAL A 164 18.09 6.77 2.30
CA VAL A 164 16.88 7.60 2.26
C VAL A 164 17.02 8.77 3.23
N ALA A 165 17.37 8.55 4.50
CA ALA A 165 17.50 9.62 5.48
C ALA A 165 18.53 10.70 5.07
N LYS A 166 19.57 10.31 4.32
CA LYS A 166 20.63 11.21 3.86
C LYS A 166 20.26 11.96 2.58
N TRP A 167 19.59 11.30 1.64
CA TRP A 167 19.44 11.76 0.26
C TRP A 167 17.98 11.91 -0.20
N ASP A 168 16.99 11.81 0.70
CA ASP A 168 15.56 11.95 0.37
C ASP A 168 15.21 13.23 -0.42
N GLY A 169 15.94 14.34 -0.23
CA GLY A 169 15.74 15.57 -1.03
C GLY A 169 16.46 15.60 -2.39
N ASP A 170 17.22 14.56 -2.70
CA ASP A 170 17.97 14.34 -3.95
C ASP A 170 17.89 12.85 -4.28
N TYR A 171 16.67 12.35 -4.50
CA TYR A 171 16.40 10.92 -4.66
C TYR A 171 17.18 10.29 -5.82
N MET A 172 17.61 11.10 -6.80
CA MET A 172 18.47 10.67 -7.91
C MET A 172 19.84 10.19 -7.44
N SER A 173 20.29 10.65 -6.26
CA SER A 173 21.48 10.15 -5.59
C SER A 173 21.26 8.83 -4.84
N ILE A 174 20.01 8.38 -4.68
CA ILE A 174 19.68 7.07 -4.11
C ILE A 174 19.70 6.04 -5.24
N THR A 175 20.68 5.14 -5.19
CA THR A 175 20.86 4.12 -6.22
C THR A 175 19.62 3.23 -6.34
N GLY A 176 19.11 3.06 -7.56
CA GLY A 176 17.95 2.21 -7.81
C GLY A 176 16.60 2.81 -7.41
N SER A 177 16.56 4.10 -7.07
CA SER A 177 15.30 4.81 -6.82
C SER A 177 14.50 5.00 -8.09
N GLN A 178 13.21 4.68 -8.02
CA GLN A 178 12.24 4.89 -9.10
C GLN A 178 11.07 5.73 -8.58
N PRO A 179 10.95 7.00 -8.99
CA PRO A 179 9.78 7.86 -8.69
C PRO A 179 8.55 7.30 -9.41
N THR A 180 7.46 7.03 -8.69
CA THR A 180 6.18 6.50 -9.23
C THR A 180 6.30 5.37 -10.28
N GLY A 181 7.40 4.60 -10.24
CA GLY A 181 7.94 3.96 -11.45
C GLY A 181 7.71 2.45 -11.58
N ALA A 182 8.57 1.82 -12.39
CA ALA A 182 8.72 0.37 -12.45
C ALA A 182 8.93 -0.19 -11.03
N TYR A 183 8.50 -1.44 -10.76
CA TYR A 183 8.48 -2.07 -9.42
C TYR A 183 7.21 -1.83 -8.59
N TRP A 184 6.14 -1.41 -9.26
CA TRP A 184 4.79 -1.65 -8.79
C TRP A 184 4.18 -2.86 -9.51
N ALA A 185 3.47 -3.68 -8.76
CA ALA A 185 2.63 -4.73 -9.26
C ALA A 185 1.16 -4.32 -9.14
N GLY A 186 0.32 -4.84 -10.04
CA GLY A 186 -1.11 -4.58 -9.98
C GLY A 186 -1.94 -5.75 -10.48
N CYS A 187 -3.15 -5.86 -9.95
CA CYS A 187 -4.15 -6.80 -10.43
C CYS A 187 -5.55 -6.20 -10.35
N THR A 188 -6.48 -6.78 -11.11
CA THR A 188 -7.91 -6.49 -10.99
C THR A 188 -8.65 -7.76 -10.64
N VAL A 189 -9.67 -7.64 -9.78
CA VAL A 189 -10.68 -8.67 -9.58
C VAL A 189 -11.95 -8.22 -10.29
N ARG A 190 -12.40 -8.94 -11.32
CA ARG A 190 -13.64 -8.64 -12.05
C ARG A 190 -14.42 -9.91 -12.31
N ASN A 191 -15.69 -9.91 -11.95
CA ASN A 191 -16.55 -11.10 -11.96
C ASN A 191 -15.87 -12.32 -11.33
N GLN A 192 -15.22 -12.12 -10.17
CA GLN A 192 -14.46 -13.16 -9.44
C GLN A 192 -13.23 -13.71 -10.18
N VAL A 193 -12.81 -13.09 -11.29
CA VAL A 193 -11.59 -13.43 -12.02
C VAL A 193 -10.49 -12.44 -11.68
N VAL A 194 -9.34 -12.95 -11.25
CA VAL A 194 -8.14 -12.15 -10.99
C VAL A 194 -7.30 -12.06 -12.24
N THR A 195 -6.95 -10.85 -12.66
CA THR A 195 -6.11 -10.59 -13.83
C THR A 195 -4.95 -9.69 -13.43
N THR A 196 -3.72 -10.13 -13.70
CA THR A 196 -2.52 -9.30 -13.53
C THR A 196 -2.51 -8.16 -14.55
N LEU A 197 -2.13 -6.98 -14.11
CA LEU A 197 -1.96 -5.81 -14.98
C LEU A 197 -0.54 -5.77 -15.55
N GLY A 198 -0.42 -5.28 -16.79
CA GLY A 198 0.90 -5.08 -17.41
C GLY A 198 1.67 -3.94 -16.74
N ALA A 199 3.00 -4.08 -16.65
CA ALA A 199 3.86 -3.13 -15.94
C ALA A 199 3.64 -1.66 -16.36
N LYS A 200 3.53 -1.39 -17.67
CA LYS A 200 3.27 -0.02 -18.18
C LYS A 200 1.93 0.55 -17.72
N THR A 201 0.89 -0.28 -17.64
CA THR A 201 -0.43 0.13 -17.16
C THR A 201 -0.38 0.46 -15.68
N VAL A 202 0.36 -0.33 -14.90
CA VAL A 202 0.56 -0.10 -13.47
C VAL A 202 1.33 1.20 -13.24
N GLU A 203 2.48 1.37 -13.90
CA GLU A 203 3.31 2.56 -13.82
C GLU A 203 2.53 3.83 -14.16
N GLN A 204 1.79 3.81 -15.28
CA GLN A 204 0.94 4.93 -15.67
C GLN A 204 -0.10 5.26 -14.59
N ALA A 205 -0.78 4.25 -14.02
CA ALA A 205 -1.79 4.46 -12.99
C ALA A 205 -1.19 5.02 -11.69
N VAL A 206 -0.01 4.53 -11.28
CA VAL A 206 0.70 5.01 -10.09
C VAL A 206 1.11 6.47 -10.29
N ARG A 207 1.71 6.79 -11.44
CA ARG A 207 2.07 8.16 -11.78
C ARG A 207 0.85 9.09 -11.81
N GLU A 208 -0.23 8.71 -12.49
CA GLU A 208 -1.46 9.50 -12.51
C GLU A 208 -2.05 9.74 -11.12
N GLN A 209 -1.86 8.81 -10.18
CA GLN A 209 -2.36 8.94 -8.82
C GLN A 209 -1.48 9.83 -7.94
N PHE A 210 -0.15 9.71 -8.05
CA PHE A 210 0.78 10.30 -7.09
C PHE A 210 1.63 11.42 -7.67
N ASP A 211 1.95 11.41 -8.96
CA ASP A 211 2.80 12.41 -9.61
C ASP A 211 2.26 12.75 -11.03
N PRO A 212 1.03 13.28 -11.15
CA PRO A 212 0.40 13.56 -12.44
C PRO A 212 1.09 14.69 -13.22
N ASP A 213 1.80 15.58 -12.51
CA ASP A 213 2.50 16.73 -13.09
C ASP A 213 3.98 16.44 -13.40
N GLU A 214 4.44 15.21 -13.12
CA GLU A 214 5.83 14.75 -13.35
C GLU A 214 6.85 15.59 -12.56
N ASP A 215 6.52 15.95 -11.32
CA ASP A 215 7.38 16.72 -10.40
C ASP A 215 8.63 15.94 -9.96
N GLU A 216 8.55 14.60 -9.91
CA GLU A 216 9.67 13.72 -9.58
C GLU A 216 10.04 12.72 -10.67
N ALA A 217 9.32 12.67 -11.81
CA ALA A 217 9.57 11.71 -12.91
C ALA A 217 10.71 12.10 -13.87
#